data_AF-S4RE55-F1
#
_entry.id   AF-S4RE55-F1
#
_cell.length_a   1.000
_cell.length_b   1.000
_cell.length_c   1.000
_cell.angle_alpha   90.00
_cell.angle_beta   90.00
_cell.angle_gamma   90.00
#
_symmetry.space_group_name_H-M   'P 1'
#
loop_
_entity.id
_entity.type
_entity.pdbx_description
1 polymer ?
#
loop_
_entity_poly.entity_id
_entity_poly.type
_entity_poly.pdbx_seq_one_letter_code
_entity_poly.pdbx_strand_id
1 'polypeptide(L)'
;STSAVNSFFKVLNKGKLHVGDTLRIAIHAMDHNNDSKRYGGDYFRFKIYSSKLKAGAFGSVRDLENGQYAGNVTLFWAGDVQIDVKLIHSSETVELLRRLRDSAPDKVYFYGYFEQSGAASERTVCNMFKPADGNMETCEYPDRATGEVWFCVKPKILSCESLRYHSMNQGFSY
;
A
#
# COMPACT_ATOMS: atom_id res chain seq x y z
N SER A 1 -3.18 16.53 -12.84
CA SER A 1 -3.52 15.78 -11.62
C SER A 1 -5.01 15.57 -11.53
N THR A 2 -5.39 14.42 -10.99
CA THR A 2 -6.78 13.99 -10.88
C THR A 2 -7.47 14.72 -9.73
N SER A 3 -8.62 15.30 -10.01
CA SER A 3 -9.46 15.98 -9.04
C SER A 3 -10.47 14.99 -8.45
N ALA A 4 -10.36 14.71 -7.15
CA ALA A 4 -11.33 13.88 -6.44
C ALA A 4 -12.74 14.49 -6.45
N VAL A 5 -12.83 15.83 -6.49
CA VAL A 5 -14.11 16.56 -6.47
C VAL A 5 -14.82 16.47 -7.82
N ASN A 6 -14.07 16.54 -8.91
CA ASN A 6 -14.64 16.53 -10.27
C ASN A 6 -14.88 15.11 -10.79
N SER A 7 -14.11 14.13 -10.29
CA SER A 7 -14.25 12.73 -10.68
C SER A 7 -15.53 12.12 -10.12
N PHE A 8 -16.11 11.17 -10.85
CA PHE A 8 -17.39 10.56 -10.47
C PHE A 8 -17.44 9.09 -10.89
N PHE A 9 -18.47 8.37 -10.42
CA PHE A 9 -18.74 7.00 -10.85
C PHE A 9 -20.20 6.82 -11.30
N LYS A 10 -20.45 5.78 -12.09
CA LYS A 10 -21.77 5.35 -12.57
C LYS A 10 -21.95 3.87 -12.29
N VAL A 11 -23.11 3.49 -11.77
CA VAL A 11 -23.50 2.08 -11.62
C VAL A 11 -23.92 1.54 -12.98
N LEU A 12 -23.36 0.39 -13.38
CA LEU A 12 -23.56 -0.20 -14.70
C LEU A 12 -24.64 -1.29 -14.73
N ASN A 13 -24.94 -1.90 -13.58
CA ASN A 13 -25.99 -2.91 -13.51
C ASN A 13 -27.36 -2.31 -13.80
N LYS A 14 -28.19 -3.05 -14.54
CA LYS A 14 -29.60 -2.73 -14.79
C LYS A 14 -30.48 -3.72 -14.05
N GLY A 15 -31.56 -3.24 -13.44
CA GLY A 15 -32.56 -4.08 -12.78
C GLY A 15 -32.20 -4.46 -11.33
N LYS A 16 -32.93 -5.44 -10.79
CA LYS A 16 -32.74 -5.93 -9.42
C LYS A 16 -31.51 -6.83 -9.35
N LEU A 17 -30.69 -6.62 -8.31
CA LEU A 17 -29.56 -7.46 -7.98
C LEU A 17 -29.90 -8.32 -6.76
N HIS A 18 -29.31 -9.52 -6.72
CA HIS A 18 -29.44 -10.48 -5.64
C HIS A 18 -28.11 -10.66 -4.90
N VAL A 19 -28.19 -11.30 -3.73
CA VAL A 19 -26.99 -11.73 -3.01
C VAL A 19 -26.22 -12.72 -3.88
N GLY A 20 -24.90 -12.55 -3.96
CA GLY A 20 -24.02 -13.30 -4.85
C GLY A 20 -23.77 -12.63 -6.21
N ASP A 21 -24.63 -11.68 -6.63
CA ASP A 21 -24.41 -10.95 -7.88
C ASP A 21 -23.20 -10.01 -7.78
N THR A 22 -22.61 -9.70 -8.93
CA THR A 22 -21.55 -8.70 -9.05
C THR A 22 -22.14 -7.32 -9.38
N LEU A 23 -21.97 -6.38 -8.45
CA LEU A 23 -22.15 -4.95 -8.71
C LEU A 23 -20.94 -4.41 -9.48
N ARG A 24 -21.21 -3.71 -10.58
CA ARG A 24 -20.25 -3.14 -11.52
C ARG A 24 -20.46 -1.63 -11.61
N ILE A 25 -19.36 -0.90 -11.58
CA ILE A 25 -19.33 0.56 -11.74
C ILE A 25 -18.29 0.97 -12.78
N ALA A 26 -18.53 2.09 -13.45
CA ALA A 26 -17.52 2.82 -14.22
C ALA A 26 -17.12 4.08 -13.44
N ILE A 27 -15.84 4.27 -13.21
CA ILE A 27 -15.27 5.47 -12.60
C ILE A 27 -14.67 6.31 -13.71
N HIS A 28 -14.97 7.60 -13.71
CA HIS A 28 -14.46 8.58 -14.66
C HIS A 28 -13.56 9.56 -13.92
N ALA A 29 -12.26 9.52 -14.23
CA ALA A 29 -11.29 10.44 -13.67
C ALA A 29 -11.30 11.76 -14.45
N MET A 30 -11.44 12.85 -13.69
CA MET A 30 -11.43 14.21 -14.22
C MET A 30 -10.25 14.97 -13.61
N ASP A 31 -9.68 15.91 -14.35
CA ASP A 31 -8.68 16.81 -13.80
C ASP A 31 -9.33 18.00 -13.06
N HIS A 32 -8.50 18.91 -12.56
CA HIS A 32 -8.97 20.10 -11.83
C HIS A 32 -9.69 21.13 -12.72
N ASN A 33 -9.52 21.06 -14.04
CA ASN A 33 -10.22 21.90 -15.01
C ASN A 33 -11.55 21.29 -15.46
N ASN A 34 -11.92 20.14 -14.88
CA ASN A 34 -13.13 19.38 -15.22
C ASN A 34 -13.07 18.75 -16.62
N ASP A 35 -11.85 18.51 -17.13
CA ASP A 35 -11.61 17.75 -18.36
C ASP A 35 -11.42 16.26 -18.04
N SER A 36 -11.91 15.40 -18.93
CA SER A 36 -11.68 13.95 -18.79
C SER A 36 -10.20 13.63 -18.96
N LYS A 37 -9.66 12.83 -18.03
CA LYS A 37 -8.31 12.30 -18.18
C LYS A 37 -8.22 11.40 -19.41
N ARG A 38 -7.03 11.38 -20.01
CA ARG A 38 -6.72 10.59 -21.22
C ARG A 38 -5.77 9.43 -20.97
N TYR A 39 -5.37 9.24 -19.71
CA TYR A 39 -4.42 8.23 -19.27
C TYR A 39 -4.81 7.74 -17.87
N GLY A 40 -4.36 6.54 -17.53
CA GLY A 40 -4.61 5.89 -16.24
C GLY A 40 -3.56 6.17 -15.17
N GLY A 41 -3.40 5.24 -14.24
CA GLY A 41 -2.41 5.24 -13.16
C GLY A 41 -2.91 5.76 -11.82
N ASP A 42 -4.16 6.23 -11.74
CA ASP A 42 -4.75 6.66 -10.48
C ASP A 42 -5.08 5.46 -9.58
N TYR A 43 -4.84 5.61 -8.28
CA TYR A 43 -5.21 4.63 -7.29
C TYR A 43 -6.59 4.96 -6.69
N PHE A 44 -7.63 4.37 -7.25
CA PHE A 44 -8.99 4.43 -6.71
C PHE A 44 -9.29 3.23 -5.80
N ARG A 45 -10.02 3.48 -4.71
CA ARG A 45 -10.57 2.46 -3.83
C ARG A 45 -12.09 2.43 -3.95
N PHE A 46 -12.65 1.27 -4.23
CA PHE A 46 -14.09 1.04 -4.29
C PHE A 46 -14.51 0.12 -3.14
N LYS A 47 -15.51 0.51 -2.37
CA LYS A 47 -16.14 -0.33 -1.36
C LYS A 47 -17.67 -0.22 -1.38
N ILE A 48 -18.32 -1.26 -0.91
CA ILE A 48 -19.72 -1.23 -0.51
C ILE A 48 -19.84 -1.40 1.00
N TYR A 49 -20.88 -0.82 1.59
CA TYR A 49 -21.14 -0.98 3.02
C TYR A 49 -22.62 -0.79 3.37
N SER A 50 -22.99 -1.27 4.55
CA SER A 50 -24.31 -1.07 5.15
C SER A 50 -24.14 -0.71 6.62
N SER A 51 -24.50 0.53 6.99
CA SER A 51 -24.42 1.00 8.38
C SER A 51 -25.37 0.22 9.30
N LYS A 52 -26.53 -0.21 8.78
CA LYS A 52 -27.52 -0.99 9.52
C LYS A 52 -26.98 -2.38 9.91
N LEU A 53 -26.30 -3.04 8.98
CA LEU A 53 -25.75 -4.38 9.19
C LEU A 53 -24.32 -4.37 9.74
N LYS A 54 -23.68 -3.18 9.84
CA LYS A 54 -22.26 -3.03 10.17
C LYS A 54 -21.36 -3.89 9.28
N ALA A 55 -21.75 -4.02 8.01
CA ALA A 55 -21.05 -4.84 7.02
C ALA A 55 -20.38 -3.96 5.97
N GLY A 56 -19.26 -4.44 5.42
CA GLY A 56 -18.54 -3.78 4.34
C GLY A 56 -17.70 -4.76 3.54
N ALA A 57 -17.54 -4.48 2.25
CA ALA A 57 -16.69 -5.27 1.36
C ALA A 57 -15.97 -4.35 0.37
N PHE A 58 -14.70 -4.65 0.10
CA PHE A 58 -13.92 -3.95 -0.92
C PHE A 58 -14.15 -4.59 -2.29
N GLY A 59 -14.27 -3.75 -3.31
CA GLY A 59 -14.30 -4.15 -4.71
C GLY A 59 -12.93 -4.07 -5.35
N SER A 60 -12.75 -4.80 -6.45
CA SER A 60 -11.61 -4.62 -7.35
C SER A 60 -11.82 -3.38 -8.23
N VAL A 61 -10.75 -2.64 -8.50
CA VAL A 61 -10.73 -1.57 -9.50
C VAL A 61 -9.68 -1.91 -10.55
N ARG A 62 -10.09 -1.93 -11.82
CA ARG A 62 -9.22 -2.17 -12.97
C ARG A 62 -9.10 -0.89 -13.78
N ASP A 63 -7.86 -0.45 -14.00
CA ASP A 63 -7.54 0.67 -14.88
C ASP A 63 -7.77 0.27 -16.35
N LEU A 64 -8.43 1.15 -17.12
CA LEU A 64 -8.63 0.99 -18.57
C LEU A 64 -7.65 1.85 -19.38
N GLU A 65 -6.67 2.47 -18.71
CA GLU A 65 -5.54 3.22 -19.26
C GLU A 65 -5.92 4.47 -20.05
N ASN A 66 -7.19 4.89 -20.00
CA ASN A 66 -7.74 5.99 -20.77
C ASN A 66 -8.48 7.02 -19.90
N GLY A 67 -8.17 7.07 -18.60
CA GLY A 67 -8.85 7.90 -17.61
C GLY A 67 -10.18 7.32 -17.09
N GLN A 68 -10.54 6.11 -17.50
CA GLN A 68 -11.68 5.37 -16.97
C GLN A 68 -11.22 4.11 -16.23
N TYR A 69 -12.00 3.70 -15.23
CA TYR A 69 -11.73 2.52 -14.42
C TYR A 69 -12.99 1.67 -14.26
N ALA A 70 -12.83 0.35 -14.31
CA ALA A 70 -13.91 -0.61 -14.09
C ALA A 70 -13.85 -1.16 -12.66
N GLY A 71 -14.89 -0.89 -11.86
CA GLY A 71 -15.03 -1.38 -10.50
C GLY A 71 -15.99 -2.56 -10.40
N ASN A 72 -15.63 -3.63 -9.68
CA ASN A 72 -16.49 -4.79 -9.45
C ASN A 72 -16.47 -5.19 -7.97
N VAL A 73 -17.63 -5.57 -7.41
CA VAL A 73 -17.74 -6.14 -6.06
C VAL A 73 -18.90 -7.13 -5.98
N THR A 74 -18.72 -8.23 -5.27
CA THR A 74 -19.79 -9.19 -4.99
C THR A 74 -20.71 -8.63 -3.91
N LEU A 75 -22.02 -8.80 -4.07
CA LEU A 75 -23.02 -8.46 -3.06
C LEU A 75 -23.13 -9.58 -2.02
N PHE A 76 -22.68 -9.32 -0.80
CA PHE A 76 -22.62 -10.34 0.25
C PHE A 76 -23.84 -10.38 1.18
N TRP A 77 -24.76 -9.41 1.07
CA TRP A 77 -25.95 -9.34 1.93
C TRP A 77 -27.14 -8.74 1.20
N ALA A 78 -28.34 -9.06 1.69
CA ALA A 78 -29.59 -8.50 1.21
C ALA A 78 -29.90 -7.15 1.88
N GLY A 79 -30.62 -6.28 1.18
CA GLY A 79 -31.04 -4.96 1.66
C GLY A 79 -30.21 -3.82 1.09
N ASP A 80 -30.25 -2.67 1.78
CA ASP A 80 -29.62 -1.45 1.29
C ASP A 80 -28.09 -1.55 1.28
N VAL A 81 -27.50 -1.09 0.18
CA VAL A 81 -26.07 -1.05 -0.06
C VAL A 81 -25.66 0.38 -0.41
N GLN A 82 -24.70 0.93 0.32
CA GLN A 82 -24.07 2.21 0.01
C GLN A 82 -22.74 1.97 -0.71
N ILE A 83 -22.46 2.78 -1.72
CA ILE A 83 -21.22 2.73 -2.51
C ILE A 83 -20.32 3.89 -2.08
N ASP A 84 -19.05 3.60 -1.79
CA ASP A 84 -18.01 4.61 -1.55
C ASP A 84 -16.85 4.36 -2.51
N VAL A 85 -16.54 5.36 -3.33
CA VAL A 85 -15.40 5.38 -4.24
C VAL A 85 -14.52 6.56 -3.86
N LYS A 86 -13.24 6.30 -3.59
CA LYS A 86 -12.28 7.34 -3.20
C LYS A 86 -11.05 7.29 -4.08
N LEU A 87 -10.62 8.46 -4.54
CA LEU A 87 -9.27 8.65 -5.06
C LEU A 87 -8.31 8.66 -3.87
N ILE A 88 -7.41 7.69 -3.81
CA ILE A 88 -6.38 7.62 -2.77
C ILE A 88 -5.13 8.38 -3.22
N HIS A 89 -4.66 8.09 -4.43
CA HIS A 89 -3.53 8.79 -5.05
C HIS A 89 -3.82 9.05 -6.52
N SER A 90 -3.52 10.25 -7.01
CA SER A 90 -3.51 10.49 -8.45
C SER A 90 -2.34 9.76 -9.11
N SER A 91 -2.42 9.55 -10.41
CA SER A 91 -1.35 8.98 -11.23
C SER A 91 -0.01 9.70 -11.03
N GLU A 92 -0.03 11.02 -10.85
CA GLU A 92 1.17 11.83 -10.60
C GLU A 92 1.77 11.55 -9.22
N THR A 93 0.93 11.37 -8.20
CA THR A 93 1.38 10.96 -6.86
C THR A 93 1.88 9.52 -6.86
N VAL A 94 1.19 8.59 -7.55
CA VAL A 94 1.64 7.20 -7.69
C VAL A 94 3.02 7.14 -8.35
N GLU A 95 3.21 7.88 -9.44
CA GLU A 95 4.50 7.97 -10.13
C GLU A 95 5.58 8.60 -9.24
N LEU A 96 5.27 9.66 -8.50
CA LEU A 96 6.20 10.26 -7.55
C LEU A 96 6.62 9.26 -6.46
N LEU A 97 5.66 8.54 -5.86
CA LEU A 97 5.94 7.52 -4.84
C LEU A 97 6.80 6.39 -5.40
N ARG A 98 6.54 5.96 -6.64
CA ARG A 98 7.32 4.93 -7.33
C ARG A 98 8.76 5.39 -7.54
N ARG A 99 8.96 6.62 -8.03
CA ARG A 99 10.30 7.22 -8.18
C ARG A 99 11.02 7.37 -6.84
N LEU A 100 10.35 7.78 -5.78
CA LEU A 100 10.96 7.93 -4.46
C LEU A 100 11.43 6.58 -3.90
N ARG A 101 10.63 5.53 -4.08
CA ARG A 101 11.01 4.16 -3.72
C ARG A 101 12.25 3.70 -4.50
N ASP A 102 12.29 3.96 -5.81
CA ASP A 102 13.37 3.46 -6.67
C ASP A 102 14.66 4.29 -6.52
N SER A 103 14.56 5.59 -6.26
CA SER A 103 15.70 6.52 -6.15
C SER A 103 16.33 6.60 -4.77
N ALA A 104 15.57 6.29 -3.72
CA ALA A 104 16.02 6.39 -2.34
C ALA A 104 15.49 5.20 -1.50
N PRO A 105 15.87 3.97 -1.86
CA PRO A 105 15.33 2.75 -1.24
C PRO A 105 15.69 2.63 0.24
N ASP A 106 16.71 3.36 0.69
CA ASP A 106 17.21 3.41 2.06
C ASP A 106 16.45 4.39 2.97
N LYS A 107 15.50 5.18 2.43
CA LYS A 107 14.71 6.15 3.23
C LYS A 107 13.76 5.50 4.22
N VAL A 108 13.37 4.24 3.99
CA VAL A 108 12.72 3.42 5.01
C VAL A 108 13.80 2.61 5.68
N TYR A 109 14.18 2.98 6.90
CA TYR A 109 15.17 2.26 7.68
C TYR A 109 14.50 1.49 8.82
N PHE A 110 15.00 0.27 9.01
CA PHE A 110 14.62 -0.61 10.10
C PHE A 110 15.71 -0.56 11.16
N TYR A 111 15.39 -1.01 12.36
CA TYR A 111 16.38 -1.25 13.41
C TYR A 111 16.44 -2.72 13.72
N GLY A 112 17.66 -3.25 13.81
CA GLY A 112 17.93 -4.56 14.37
C GLY A 112 18.20 -4.44 15.86
N TYR A 113 17.61 -5.34 16.64
CA TYR A 113 17.73 -5.40 18.08
C TYR A 113 18.53 -6.65 18.43
N PHE A 114 19.73 -6.43 19.00
CA PHE A 114 20.72 -7.45 19.33
C PHE A 114 20.74 -7.64 20.84
N GLU A 115 20.68 -8.89 21.31
CA GLU A 115 20.62 -9.20 22.74
C GLU A 115 21.44 -10.44 23.11
N GLN A 116 22.27 -10.32 24.15
CA GLN A 116 23.02 -11.41 24.77
C GLN A 116 22.69 -11.52 26.27
N SER A 117 22.75 -12.74 26.81
CA SER A 117 22.55 -13.01 28.24
C SER A 117 23.49 -12.16 29.10
N GLY A 118 22.96 -11.22 29.88
CA GLY A 118 23.76 -10.28 30.68
C GLY A 118 23.48 -8.79 30.45
N ALA A 119 22.24 -8.43 30.12
CA ALA A 119 21.73 -7.05 29.93
C ALA A 119 22.33 -6.23 28.78
N ALA A 120 23.29 -6.78 28.02
CA ALA A 120 23.80 -6.11 26.83
C ALA A 120 22.74 -6.15 25.71
N SER A 121 22.28 -4.97 25.31
CA SER A 121 21.46 -4.78 24.11
C SER A 121 22.06 -3.70 23.23
N GLU A 122 22.08 -3.95 21.93
CA GLU A 122 22.48 -2.96 20.93
C GLU A 122 21.40 -2.82 19.87
N ARG A 123 21.26 -1.59 19.37
CA ARG A 123 20.35 -1.28 18.28
C ARG A 123 21.14 -0.66 17.14
N THR A 124 21.08 -1.27 15.97
CA THR A 124 21.75 -0.76 14.77
C THR A 124 20.77 -0.64 13.60
N VAL A 125 21.15 0.15 12.60
CA VAL A 125 20.32 0.33 11.40
C VAL A 125 20.36 -0.94 10.56
N CYS A 126 19.20 -1.38 10.10
CA CYS A 126 19.03 -2.46 9.14
C CYS A 126 18.23 -1.98 7.93
N ASN A 127 18.53 -2.55 6.77
CA ASN A 127 17.78 -2.30 5.55
C ASN A 127 17.83 -3.54 4.62
N MET A 128 16.93 -3.59 3.65
CA MET A 128 16.96 -4.60 2.57
C MET A 128 18.06 -4.29 1.54
N PHE A 129 18.62 -3.08 1.58
CA PHE A 129 19.72 -2.65 0.74
C PHE A 129 20.99 -2.52 1.57
N LYS A 130 22.10 -3.05 1.06
CA LYS A 130 23.41 -2.89 1.69
C LYS A 130 23.74 -1.39 1.75
N PRO A 131 24.15 -0.85 2.92
CA PRO A 131 24.59 0.53 3.05
C PRO A 131 25.60 0.90 1.96
N ALA A 132 25.40 2.06 1.34
CA ALA A 132 26.28 2.55 0.28
C ALA A 132 27.69 2.92 0.78
N ASP A 133 27.83 3.19 2.09
CA ASP A 133 29.13 3.40 2.73
C ASP A 133 29.87 2.07 2.88
N GLY A 134 30.77 1.80 1.93
CA GLY A 134 31.57 0.57 1.88
C GLY A 134 32.53 0.36 3.05
N ASN A 135 32.73 1.37 3.92
CA ASN A 135 33.53 1.23 5.14
C ASN A 135 32.74 0.64 6.32
N MET A 136 31.43 0.47 6.18
CA MET A 136 30.56 0.02 7.25
C MET A 136 30.44 -1.51 7.24
N GLU A 137 31.01 -2.18 8.25
CA GLU A 137 30.83 -3.61 8.43
C GLU A 137 29.35 -3.94 8.64
N THR A 138 28.86 -4.95 7.90
CA THR A 138 27.45 -5.34 7.92
C THR A 138 27.29 -6.83 8.14
N CYS A 139 26.24 -7.17 8.88
CA CYS A 139 25.73 -8.52 9.05
C CYS A 139 24.64 -8.79 8.00
N GLU A 140 24.65 -9.98 7.40
CA GLU A 140 23.70 -10.37 6.35
C GLU A 140 22.76 -11.47 6.87
N TYR A 141 21.45 -11.25 6.75
CA TYR A 141 20.41 -12.18 7.21
C TYR A 141 19.46 -12.52 6.06
N PRO A 142 19.66 -13.66 5.38
CA PRO A 142 18.75 -14.13 4.35
C PRO A 142 17.44 -14.62 4.96
N ASP A 143 16.32 -14.06 4.53
CA ASP A 143 14.98 -14.53 4.85
C ASP A 143 14.60 -15.65 3.85
N ARG A 144 14.48 -16.88 4.36
CA ARG A 144 14.16 -18.04 3.53
C ARG A 144 12.71 -18.07 3.04
N ALA A 145 11.80 -17.35 3.70
CA ALA A 145 10.39 -17.32 3.33
C ALA A 145 10.14 -16.36 2.15
N THR A 146 10.82 -15.20 2.14
CA THR A 146 10.65 -14.19 1.08
C THR A 146 11.73 -14.25 0.01
N GLY A 147 12.90 -14.85 0.31
CA GLY A 147 14.09 -14.80 -0.54
C GLY A 147 14.84 -13.47 -0.46
N GLU A 148 14.41 -12.55 0.42
CA GLU A 148 15.05 -11.26 0.64
C GLU A 148 16.27 -11.40 1.55
N VAL A 149 17.19 -10.42 1.49
CA VAL A 149 18.35 -10.38 2.38
C VAL A 149 18.34 -9.06 3.14
N TRP A 150 18.45 -9.15 4.47
CA TRP A 150 18.57 -8.00 5.35
C TRP A 150 20.03 -7.71 5.68
N PHE A 151 20.41 -6.45 5.56
CA PHE A 151 21.73 -5.95 5.92
C PHE A 151 21.59 -5.08 7.16
N CYS A 152 22.19 -5.50 8.26
CA CYS A 152 22.30 -4.67 9.45
C CYS A 152 23.73 -4.19 9.63
N VAL A 153 23.91 -2.95 10.06
CA VAL A 153 25.22 -2.46 10.52
C VAL A 153 25.66 -3.32 11.69
N LYS A 154 26.90 -3.79 11.66
CA LYS A 154 27.43 -4.66 12.71
C LYS A 154 27.41 -3.93 14.06
N PRO A 155 26.84 -4.53 15.12
CA PRO A 155 26.91 -3.99 16.48
C PRO A 155 28.36 -3.82 16.93
N LYS A 156 28.61 -2.85 17.82
CA LYS A 156 29.98 -2.52 18.25
C LYS A 156 30.53 -3.55 19.24
N ILE A 157 29.66 -4.15 20.04
CA ILE A 157 30.05 -5.03 21.16
C ILE A 157 29.56 -6.46 20.91
N LEU A 158 28.29 -6.61 20.50
CA LEU A 158 27.62 -7.87 20.28
C LEU A 158 27.96 -8.49 18.92
N SER A 159 27.73 -9.80 18.78
CA SER A 159 27.92 -10.51 17.51
C SER A 159 26.69 -10.40 16.60
N CYS A 160 26.87 -10.58 15.29
CA CYS A 160 25.76 -10.66 14.33
C CYS A 160 24.74 -11.76 14.70
N GLU A 161 25.18 -12.84 15.33
CA GLU A 161 24.31 -13.96 15.74
C GLU A 161 23.33 -13.58 16.87
N SER A 162 23.54 -12.45 17.53
CA SER A 162 22.69 -12.00 18.62
C SER A 162 21.45 -11.22 18.18
N LEU A 163 21.20 -11.10 16.87
CA LEU A 163 19.97 -10.48 16.35
C LEU A 163 18.74 -11.24 16.86
N ARG A 164 17.83 -10.53 17.52
CA ARG A 164 16.55 -11.07 18.02
C ARG A 164 15.40 -10.78 17.09
N TYR A 165 15.29 -9.54 16.66
CA TYR A 165 14.28 -9.09 15.73
C TYR A 165 14.73 -7.79 15.07
N HIS A 166 14.04 -7.42 14.00
CA HIS A 166 14.13 -6.09 13.44
C HIS A 166 12.73 -5.49 13.31
N SER A 167 12.64 -4.16 13.36
CA SER A 167 11.38 -3.46 13.13
C SER A 167 11.60 -2.08 12.54
N MET A 168 10.63 -1.60 11.77
CA MET A 168 10.52 -0.17 11.48
C MET A 168 10.17 0.49 12.80
N ASN A 169 10.94 1.50 13.24
CA ASN A 169 10.72 2.22 14.50
C ASN A 169 9.20 2.36 14.78
N GLN A 170 8.70 1.80 15.89
CA GLN A 170 7.28 1.89 16.23
C GLN A 170 6.85 3.37 16.27
N GLY A 171 6.06 3.78 15.28
CA GLY A 171 5.64 5.18 15.15
C GLY A 171 4.52 5.45 14.14
N PHE A 172 3.89 4.42 13.57
CA PHE A 172 2.66 4.59 12.78
C PHE A 172 1.56 3.73 13.40
N SER A 173 0.95 4.26 14.46
CA SER A 173 -0.42 3.95 14.83
C SER A 173 -1.35 4.65 13.84
N TYR A 174 -2.09 3.87 13.05
CA TYR A 174 -3.27 4.34 12.30
C TYR A 174 -4.41 4.72 13.24
#